data_AF-A0AAP8NL23-F1
#
_entry.id   AF-A0AAP8NL23-F1
#
_cell.length_a   1.000
_cell.length_b   1.000
_cell.length_c   1.000
_cell.angle_alpha   90.00
_cell.angle_beta   90.00
_cell.angle_gamma   90.00
#
_symmetry.space_group_name_H-M   'P 1'
#
loop_
_entity.id
_entity.type
_entity.pdbx_description
1 polymer ?
#
loop_
_entity_poly.entity_id
_entity_poly.type
_entity_poly.pdbx_seq_one_letter_code
_entity_poly.pdbx_strand_id
1 'polypeptide(L)'
;MKNILWLFLFSMLMSIESFGTLASYEADIQTLLSSGRSSFIAGKIREVLRSRLDSGPLTSDKIRKLIQSPQVAALCCLHQFFNTAEGGKPFTQEELKDQVFRKWLSSHPKVFNMLAQSGPAGKSTLSVFYQIWNTSDQNFNPVELSMALGAGLVANIFSPEECIAKFNFYRDSHHHAKCYPQAETLQPWEWAIVFRGKEGFEDLAWAQQFIAGKKIRPEKAGSRFPGFIPYRKKNDKGVSVHAGSSFYDHKPITLKLYTEYGGVCGAVSKGAAGFLRSKGVPAYPIGQPGHCAFVWKHPNGHWQIGNNLGGWNWASGGAQIPWQGPVQLVMAYDSFIHHPHAEESALTYYLSFCTQKQEHVELLLREARQFNPFNYPAWQRYLDIKAKNASDRRKLALLKELAQAMPNEHNLIWHAAKSVLNIRENRVNPYELYACALGPDCTPHAEELFTRLVWNRLVGDCPEIKGVAEYKPGFTGKHLSLWTQKGKHAVWTPKMKKYSVKVMQRVIEALTERDKTQKYYVETYQTLLSIWGDGKLNREGKEFIEKISASTEKNAGMKPGSTEIN
;
A
#
# COMPACT_ATOMS: atom_id res chain seq x y z
N MET A 1 53.52 -8.80 -47.90
CA MET A 1 53.23 -8.54 -46.47
C MET A 1 53.24 -7.03 -46.17
N LYS A 2 52.26 -6.27 -46.67
CA LYS A 2 52.03 -4.86 -46.29
C LYS A 2 50.55 -4.44 -46.20
N ASN A 3 49.60 -5.36 -46.43
CA ASN A 3 48.17 -5.04 -46.47
C ASN A 3 47.33 -5.62 -45.32
N ILE A 4 47.96 -6.24 -44.32
CA ILE A 4 47.23 -6.80 -43.15
C ILE A 4 47.27 -5.86 -41.93
N LEU A 5 48.21 -4.90 -41.90
CA LEU A 5 48.35 -3.98 -40.77
C LEU A 5 47.35 -2.80 -40.79
N TRP A 6 46.77 -2.47 -41.95
CA TRP A 6 45.82 -1.35 -42.08
C TRP A 6 44.39 -1.71 -41.64
N LEU A 7 44.01 -2.99 -41.71
CA LEU A 7 42.70 -3.48 -41.29
C LEU A 7 42.58 -3.66 -39.77
N PHE A 8 43.71 -3.77 -39.05
CA PHE A 8 43.73 -3.87 -37.58
C PHE A 8 43.76 -2.51 -36.87
N LEU A 9 44.19 -1.44 -37.56
CA LEU A 9 44.17 -0.08 -37.00
C LEU A 9 42.82 0.64 -37.17
N PHE A 10 41.97 0.18 -38.09
CA PHE A 10 40.62 0.74 -38.26
C PHE A 10 39.57 0.15 -37.29
N SER A 11 39.82 -1.02 -36.70
CA SER A 11 38.93 -1.62 -35.70
C SER A 11 39.17 -1.13 -34.27
N MET A 12 40.29 -0.43 -34.02
CA MET A 12 40.66 0.09 -32.70
C MET A 12 40.38 1.59 -32.50
N LEU A 13 39.90 2.30 -33.53
CA LEU A 13 39.51 3.71 -33.47
C LEU A 13 37.99 3.95 -33.42
N MET A 14 37.17 2.89 -33.38
CA MET A 14 35.73 3.01 -33.12
C MET A 14 35.43 2.84 -31.62
N SER A 15 36.12 3.63 -30.80
CA SER A 15 35.76 3.87 -29.42
C SER A 15 36.06 5.33 -29.14
N ILE A 16 35.00 6.14 -29.23
CA ILE A 16 34.65 7.29 -28.39
C ILE A 16 33.72 8.19 -29.24
N GLU A 17 32.56 8.47 -28.65
CA GLU A 17 31.61 9.55 -28.99
C GLU A 17 30.80 9.44 -30.30
N SER A 18 29.62 8.81 -30.20
CA SER A 18 28.39 9.61 -30.23
C SER A 18 27.21 8.80 -29.67
N PHE A 19 26.44 9.44 -28.79
CA PHE A 19 25.11 8.98 -28.40
C PHE A 19 24.22 8.96 -29.66
N GLY A 20 24.02 7.75 -30.22
CA GLY A 20 22.94 7.48 -31.17
C GLY A 20 21.61 7.68 -30.45
N THR A 21 21.03 8.85 -30.67
CA THR A 21 19.91 9.43 -29.94
C THR A 21 18.58 8.92 -30.51
N LEU A 22 17.74 8.34 -29.64
CA LEU A 22 16.39 7.79 -29.87
C LEU A 22 16.21 6.65 -30.89
N ALA A 23 16.69 6.77 -32.12
CA ALA A 23 16.29 5.90 -33.24
C ALA A 23 16.79 4.44 -33.15
N SER A 24 17.95 4.19 -32.54
CA SER A 24 18.50 2.83 -32.38
C SER A 24 17.73 2.01 -31.33
N TYR A 25 17.28 2.67 -30.27
CA TYR A 25 16.56 2.04 -29.17
C TYR A 25 15.09 1.72 -29.49
N GLU A 26 14.42 2.58 -30.27
CA GLU A 26 13.05 2.31 -30.74
C GLU A 26 12.98 1.04 -31.60
N ALA A 27 13.95 0.86 -32.50
CA ALA A 27 14.07 -0.34 -33.33
C ALA A 27 14.31 -1.61 -32.50
N ASP A 28 15.07 -1.52 -31.42
CA ASP A 28 15.30 -2.63 -30.48
C ASP A 28 14.01 -3.06 -29.77
N ILE A 29 13.20 -2.10 -29.28
CA ILE A 29 11.92 -2.42 -28.64
C ILE A 29 10.93 -3.02 -29.63
N GLN A 30 10.80 -2.46 -30.83
CA GLN A 30 9.91 -3.00 -31.84
C GLN A 30 10.25 -4.45 -32.17
N THR A 31 11.54 -4.75 -32.29
CA THR A 31 12.04 -6.10 -32.52
C THR A 31 11.69 -7.03 -31.35
N LEU A 32 11.87 -6.60 -30.11
CA LEU A 32 11.48 -7.38 -28.93
C LEU A 32 9.98 -7.69 -28.91
N LEU A 33 9.14 -6.66 -29.12
CA LEU A 33 7.68 -6.78 -29.11
C LEU A 33 7.15 -7.67 -30.25
N SER A 34 7.85 -7.75 -31.38
CA SER A 34 7.44 -8.55 -32.54
C SER A 34 7.27 -10.05 -32.25
N SER A 35 7.92 -10.57 -31.20
CA SER A 35 7.79 -11.97 -30.79
C SER A 35 6.39 -12.33 -30.28
N GLY A 36 5.61 -11.37 -29.80
CA GLY A 36 4.25 -11.56 -29.30
C GLY A 36 4.11 -12.43 -28.04
N ARG A 37 5.16 -13.11 -27.57
CA ARG A 37 5.11 -14.03 -26.42
C ARG A 37 5.78 -13.42 -25.19
N SER A 38 5.01 -13.23 -24.11
CA SER A 38 5.47 -12.50 -22.91
C SER A 38 6.75 -13.06 -22.31
N SER A 39 6.89 -14.40 -22.22
CA SER A 39 8.08 -15.05 -21.66
C SER A 39 9.34 -14.81 -22.49
N PHE A 40 9.20 -14.73 -23.82
CA PHE A 40 10.34 -14.44 -24.71
C PHE A 40 10.74 -12.98 -24.61
N ILE A 41 9.76 -12.07 -24.63
CA ILE A 41 9.98 -10.62 -24.46
C ILE A 41 10.71 -10.35 -23.13
N ALA A 42 10.14 -10.80 -22.01
CA ALA A 42 10.76 -10.62 -20.70
C ALA A 42 12.13 -11.30 -20.60
N GLY A 43 12.29 -12.50 -21.16
CA GLY A 43 13.57 -13.21 -21.19
C GLY A 43 14.67 -12.43 -21.92
N LYS A 44 14.38 -11.90 -23.11
CA LYS A 44 15.36 -11.13 -23.90
C LYS A 44 15.70 -9.80 -23.26
N ILE A 45 14.70 -9.10 -22.71
CA ILE A 45 14.97 -7.85 -21.98
C ILE A 45 15.85 -8.14 -20.75
N ARG A 46 15.58 -9.24 -20.03
CA ARG A 46 16.40 -9.67 -18.89
C ARG A 46 17.84 -9.90 -19.30
N GLU A 47 18.09 -10.57 -20.44
CA GLU A 47 19.45 -10.79 -20.96
C GLU A 47 20.19 -9.47 -21.23
N VAL A 48 19.52 -8.49 -21.85
CA VAL A 48 20.09 -7.17 -22.14
C VAL A 48 20.37 -6.38 -20.87
N LEU A 49 19.46 -6.37 -19.89
CA LEU A 49 19.67 -5.68 -18.62
C LEU A 49 20.77 -6.36 -17.80
N ARG A 50 20.81 -7.69 -17.80
CA ARG A 50 21.83 -8.49 -17.10
C ARG A 50 23.23 -8.21 -17.63
N SER A 51 23.43 -8.12 -18.94
CA SER A 51 24.76 -7.85 -19.51
C SER A 51 25.30 -6.49 -19.06
N ARG A 52 24.43 -5.49 -18.89
CA ARG A 52 24.79 -4.18 -18.34
C ARG A 52 25.08 -4.23 -16.84
N LEU A 53 24.24 -4.93 -16.07
CA LEU A 53 24.41 -5.08 -14.62
C LEU A 53 25.69 -5.84 -14.27
N ASP A 54 25.92 -6.98 -14.92
CA ASP A 54 26.95 -7.94 -14.55
C ASP A 54 28.29 -7.72 -15.26
N SER A 55 28.38 -6.73 -16.16
CA SER A 55 29.65 -6.26 -16.74
C SER A 55 30.50 -5.53 -15.69
N GLY A 56 31.53 -6.20 -15.19
CA GLY A 56 32.37 -5.69 -14.10
C GLY A 56 31.66 -5.59 -12.75
N PRO A 57 32.29 -4.98 -11.74
CA PRO A 57 31.70 -4.80 -10.41
C PRO A 57 30.46 -3.89 -10.46
N LEU A 58 29.42 -4.25 -9.71
CA LEU A 58 28.26 -3.39 -9.50
C LEU A 58 28.49 -2.46 -8.30
N THR A 59 28.42 -1.15 -8.53
CA THR A 59 28.55 -0.11 -7.50
C THR A 59 27.30 0.76 -7.46
N SER A 60 27.07 1.49 -6.36
CA SER A 60 25.94 2.43 -6.24
C SER A 60 25.94 3.49 -7.35
N ASP A 61 27.11 3.99 -7.76
CA ASP A 61 27.22 4.96 -8.85
C ASP A 61 26.89 4.36 -10.21
N LYS A 62 27.28 3.10 -10.45
CA LYS A 62 26.87 2.37 -11.65
C LYS A 62 25.35 2.19 -11.69
N ILE A 63 24.72 1.86 -10.55
CA ILE A 63 23.26 1.75 -10.45
C ILE A 63 22.58 3.08 -10.80
N ARG A 64 23.04 4.20 -10.21
CA ARG A 64 22.53 5.55 -10.53
C ARG A 64 22.62 5.88 -12.01
N LYS A 65 23.77 5.64 -12.64
CA LYS A 65 23.96 5.85 -14.08
C LYS A 65 23.03 4.97 -14.93
N LEU A 66 22.81 3.71 -14.52
CA LEU A 66 21.92 2.80 -15.23
C LEU A 66 20.47 3.27 -15.19
N ILE A 67 19.92 3.61 -14.01
CA ILE A 67 18.52 4.00 -13.89
C ILE A 67 18.22 5.37 -14.52
N GLN A 68 19.22 6.23 -14.67
CA GLN A 68 19.10 7.51 -15.40
C GLN A 68 19.03 7.32 -16.93
N SER A 69 19.37 6.13 -17.45
CA SER A 69 19.27 5.86 -18.89
C SER A 69 17.80 5.63 -19.28
N PRO A 70 17.22 6.44 -20.21
CA PRO A 70 15.83 6.26 -20.64
C PRO A 70 15.57 4.87 -21.23
N GLN A 71 16.55 4.31 -21.95
CA GLN A 71 16.48 2.96 -22.48
C GLN A 71 16.39 1.91 -21.36
N VAL A 72 17.23 2.02 -20.32
CA VAL A 72 17.21 1.07 -19.20
C VAL A 72 15.90 1.18 -18.44
N ALA A 73 15.43 2.40 -18.15
CA ALA A 73 14.16 2.64 -17.46
C ALA A 73 12.99 1.98 -18.20
N ALA A 74 12.87 2.21 -19.50
CA ALA A 74 11.81 1.63 -20.30
C ALA A 74 11.92 0.11 -20.43
N LEU A 75 13.13 -0.45 -20.58
CA LEU A 75 13.34 -1.89 -20.54
C LEU A 75 12.93 -2.49 -19.19
N CYS A 76 13.21 -1.81 -18.07
CA CYS A 76 12.76 -2.26 -16.74
C CYS A 76 11.24 -2.31 -16.66
N CYS A 77 10.54 -1.26 -17.13
CA CYS A 77 9.08 -1.21 -17.12
C CYS A 77 8.44 -2.25 -18.05
N LEU A 78 8.98 -2.44 -19.26
CA LEU A 78 8.58 -3.50 -20.18
C LEU A 78 8.77 -4.90 -19.56
N HIS A 79 9.95 -5.17 -19.00
CA HIS A 79 10.23 -6.42 -18.31
C HIS A 79 9.24 -6.62 -17.16
N GLN A 80 9.03 -5.60 -16.33
CA GLN A 80 8.13 -5.66 -15.18
C GLN A 80 6.72 -6.03 -15.61
N PHE A 81 6.17 -5.38 -16.65
CA PHE A 81 4.85 -5.70 -17.18
C PHE A 81 4.76 -7.16 -17.67
N PHE A 82 5.60 -7.56 -18.64
CA PHE A 82 5.51 -8.90 -19.25
C PHE A 82 5.89 -10.04 -18.30
N ASN A 83 6.71 -9.77 -17.27
CA ASN A 83 7.12 -10.76 -16.28
C ASN A 83 6.07 -10.98 -15.18
N THR A 84 5.18 -10.01 -14.92
CA THR A 84 4.23 -10.07 -13.79
C THR A 84 2.78 -10.17 -14.21
N ALA A 85 2.45 -9.73 -15.43
CA ALA A 85 1.11 -9.90 -15.99
C ALA A 85 0.70 -11.38 -16.01
N GLU A 86 -0.61 -11.64 -15.88
CA GLU A 86 -1.18 -12.99 -15.79
C GLU A 86 -0.59 -13.81 -14.63
N GLY A 87 -0.21 -13.13 -13.54
CA GLY A 87 0.44 -13.77 -12.38
C GLY A 87 1.79 -14.38 -12.71
N GLY A 88 2.49 -13.85 -13.72
CA GLY A 88 3.79 -14.33 -14.22
C GLY A 88 3.71 -15.57 -15.11
N LYS A 89 2.50 -16.03 -15.47
CA LYS A 89 2.32 -17.12 -16.43
C LYS A 89 2.59 -16.60 -17.85
N PRO A 90 3.28 -17.37 -18.72
CA PRO A 90 3.45 -16.99 -20.11
C PRO A 90 2.11 -16.83 -20.85
N PHE A 91 2.02 -15.82 -21.72
CA PHE A 91 0.86 -15.56 -22.58
C PHE A 91 1.31 -15.01 -23.93
N THR A 92 0.42 -15.04 -24.92
CA THR A 92 0.62 -14.44 -26.24
C THR A 92 -0.22 -13.17 -26.38
N GLN A 93 0.31 -12.21 -27.15
CA GLN A 93 -0.30 -10.91 -27.43
C GLN A 93 -0.39 -10.76 -28.95
N GLU A 94 -1.57 -11.06 -29.50
CA GLU A 94 -1.81 -11.08 -30.94
C GLU A 94 -1.74 -9.68 -31.56
N GLU A 95 -2.13 -8.65 -30.79
CA GLU A 95 -2.14 -7.24 -31.20
C GLU A 95 -0.73 -6.72 -31.48
N LEU A 96 0.30 -7.36 -30.90
CA LEU A 96 1.68 -7.08 -31.25
C LEU A 96 2.04 -7.57 -32.66
N LYS A 97 1.15 -8.17 -33.45
CA LYS A 97 1.37 -8.41 -34.89
C LYS A 97 1.13 -7.17 -35.75
N ASP A 98 0.35 -6.20 -35.27
CA ASP A 98 0.16 -4.91 -35.93
C ASP A 98 1.45 -4.07 -35.86
N GLN A 99 2.07 -3.81 -37.01
CA GLN A 99 3.33 -3.07 -37.08
C GLN A 99 3.17 -1.60 -36.66
N VAL A 100 2.02 -0.99 -36.97
CA VAL A 100 1.73 0.41 -36.64
C VAL A 100 1.61 0.55 -35.13
N PHE A 101 0.88 -0.36 -34.49
CA PHE A 101 0.73 -0.36 -33.03
C PHE A 101 2.05 -0.64 -32.32
N ARG A 102 2.85 -1.62 -32.79
CA ARG A 102 4.19 -1.86 -32.23
C ARG A 102 5.10 -0.63 -32.33
N LYS A 103 5.10 0.03 -33.49
CA LYS A 103 5.87 1.27 -33.70
C LYS A 103 5.40 2.37 -32.76
N TRP A 104 4.09 2.54 -32.61
CA TRP A 104 3.51 3.49 -31.67
C TRP A 104 3.91 3.20 -30.23
N LEU A 105 3.81 1.95 -29.76
CA LEU A 105 4.24 1.55 -28.42
C LEU A 105 5.72 1.86 -28.17
N SER A 106 6.59 1.67 -29.16
CA SER A 106 8.03 1.93 -29.02
C SER A 106 8.36 3.41 -28.86
N SER A 107 7.59 4.31 -29.47
CA SER A 107 7.75 5.76 -29.31
C SER A 107 6.99 6.32 -28.11
N HIS A 108 6.24 5.48 -27.38
CA HIS A 108 5.43 5.86 -26.21
C HIS A 108 5.83 5.07 -24.94
N PRO A 109 7.07 5.20 -24.45
CA PRO A 109 7.57 4.43 -23.30
C PRO A 109 6.75 4.66 -22.00
N LYS A 110 6.05 5.80 -21.90
CA LYS A 110 5.11 6.10 -20.81
C LYS A 110 4.04 5.04 -20.61
N VAL A 111 3.61 4.34 -21.68
CA VAL A 111 2.60 3.26 -21.61
C VAL A 111 3.05 2.18 -20.64
N PHE A 112 4.23 1.63 -20.85
CA PHE A 112 4.75 0.57 -20.00
C PHE A 112 5.22 1.09 -18.65
N ASN A 113 5.64 2.36 -18.54
CA ASN A 113 5.90 2.97 -17.24
C ASN A 113 4.63 2.96 -16.37
N MET A 114 3.51 3.49 -16.89
CA MET A 114 2.25 3.55 -16.17
C MET A 114 1.70 2.15 -15.86
N LEU A 115 1.84 1.18 -16.78
CA LEU A 115 1.44 -0.21 -16.54
C LEU A 115 2.31 -0.91 -15.48
N ALA A 116 3.64 -0.73 -15.51
CA ALA A 116 4.54 -1.31 -14.50
C ALA A 116 4.23 -0.79 -13.09
N GLN A 117 3.85 0.48 -12.97
CA GLN A 117 3.45 1.11 -11.71
C GLN A 117 2.04 0.71 -11.25
N SER A 118 1.21 0.15 -12.14
CA SER A 118 -0.19 -0.20 -11.85
C SER A 118 -0.37 -1.56 -11.15
N GLY A 119 0.71 -2.32 -10.97
CA GLY A 119 0.66 -3.63 -10.34
C GLY A 119 0.20 -4.74 -11.29
N PRO A 120 -0.32 -5.86 -10.78
CA PRO A 120 -0.63 -7.04 -11.60
C PRO A 120 -1.70 -6.75 -12.66
N ALA A 121 -1.30 -6.88 -13.94
CA ALA A 121 -2.19 -6.77 -15.09
C ALA A 121 -2.64 -8.18 -15.58
N GLY A 122 -3.77 -8.25 -16.29
CA GLY A 122 -4.21 -9.48 -16.98
C GLY A 122 -3.71 -9.53 -18.42
N LYS A 123 -3.65 -10.72 -19.04
CA LYS A 123 -3.25 -10.88 -20.46
C LYS A 123 -4.06 -10.04 -21.45
N SER A 124 -5.33 -9.76 -21.15
CA SER A 124 -6.23 -8.97 -22.01
C SER A 124 -6.05 -7.46 -21.89
N THR A 125 -5.14 -6.98 -21.04
CA THR A 125 -4.91 -5.55 -20.79
C THR A 125 -4.54 -4.81 -22.07
N LEU A 126 -3.56 -5.32 -22.82
CA LEU A 126 -3.14 -4.71 -24.08
C LEU A 126 -4.17 -4.91 -25.19
N SER A 127 -4.95 -5.98 -25.17
CA SER A 127 -6.02 -6.24 -26.15
C SER A 127 -7.10 -5.16 -26.10
N VAL A 128 -7.60 -4.84 -24.90
CA VAL A 128 -8.60 -3.77 -24.71
C VAL A 128 -7.98 -2.41 -25.04
N PHE A 129 -6.76 -2.15 -24.58
CA PHE A 129 -6.07 -0.90 -24.90
C PHE A 129 -5.88 -0.71 -26.41
N TYR A 130 -5.52 -1.76 -27.14
CA TYR A 130 -5.38 -1.75 -28.60
C TYR A 130 -6.69 -1.39 -29.31
N GLN A 131 -7.82 -1.95 -28.87
CA GLN A 131 -9.14 -1.62 -29.44
C GLN A 131 -9.52 -0.15 -29.22
N ILE A 132 -9.22 0.40 -28.04
CA ILE A 132 -9.43 1.83 -27.74
C ILE A 132 -8.49 2.69 -28.58
N TRP A 133 -7.22 2.30 -28.68
CA TRP A 133 -6.22 2.99 -29.51
C TRP A 133 -6.63 3.07 -30.99
N ASN A 134 -7.15 1.97 -31.54
CA ASN A 134 -7.58 1.90 -32.93
C ASN A 134 -8.84 2.76 -33.22
N THR A 135 -9.67 3.01 -32.21
CA THR A 135 -10.91 3.80 -32.34
C THR A 135 -10.75 5.26 -31.94
N SER A 136 -9.57 5.67 -31.46
CA SER A 136 -9.29 7.03 -30.96
C SER A 136 -8.26 7.78 -31.83
N ASP A 137 -8.22 7.50 -33.13
CA ASP A 137 -7.27 8.08 -34.10
C ASP A 137 -5.79 8.04 -33.65
N GLN A 138 -5.45 7.09 -32.76
CA GLN A 138 -4.10 6.92 -32.20
C GLN A 138 -3.58 8.13 -31.42
N ASN A 139 -4.46 9.08 -31.06
CA ASN A 139 -4.11 10.31 -30.38
C ASN A 139 -4.79 10.36 -29.00
N PHE A 140 -3.96 10.40 -27.95
CA PHE A 140 -4.44 10.48 -26.57
C PHE A 140 -3.84 11.68 -25.88
N ASN A 141 -4.68 12.51 -25.27
CA ASN A 141 -4.16 13.39 -24.23
C ASN A 141 -3.71 12.55 -23.01
N PRO A 142 -2.91 13.11 -22.07
CA PRO A 142 -2.40 12.35 -20.93
C PRO A 142 -3.48 11.67 -20.08
N VAL A 143 -4.64 12.32 -19.90
CA VAL A 143 -5.74 11.80 -19.08
C VAL A 143 -6.42 10.62 -19.79
N GLU A 144 -6.71 10.76 -21.09
CA GLU A 144 -7.32 9.72 -21.90
C GLU A 144 -6.40 8.50 -22.03
N LEU A 145 -5.09 8.69 -22.15
CA LEU A 145 -4.14 7.59 -22.12
C LEU A 145 -4.22 6.82 -20.80
N SER A 146 -4.26 7.55 -19.67
CA SER A 146 -4.40 6.93 -18.35
C SER A 146 -5.72 6.16 -18.21
N MET A 147 -6.83 6.76 -18.67
CA MET A 147 -8.14 6.12 -18.70
C MET A 147 -8.13 4.85 -19.56
N ALA A 148 -7.60 4.90 -20.78
CA ALA A 148 -7.58 3.77 -21.70
C ALA A 148 -6.79 2.58 -21.12
N LEU A 149 -5.64 2.86 -20.48
CA LEU A 149 -4.88 1.84 -19.77
C LEU A 149 -5.63 1.30 -18.55
N GLY A 150 -6.33 2.15 -17.80
CA GLY A 150 -7.21 1.75 -16.70
C GLY A 150 -8.33 0.81 -17.13
N ALA A 151 -8.88 1.02 -18.34
CA ALA A 151 -9.90 0.15 -18.93
C ALA A 151 -9.31 -1.22 -19.30
N GLY A 152 -8.08 -1.24 -19.81
CA GLY A 152 -7.33 -2.48 -20.00
C GLY A 152 -7.12 -3.26 -18.70
N LEU A 153 -6.76 -2.58 -17.61
CA LEU A 153 -6.48 -3.22 -16.32
C LEU A 153 -7.68 -3.92 -15.66
N VAL A 154 -8.91 -3.65 -16.12
CA VAL A 154 -10.13 -4.32 -15.63
C VAL A 154 -10.68 -5.37 -16.60
N ALA A 155 -9.95 -5.68 -17.68
CA ALA A 155 -10.36 -6.65 -18.71
C ALA A 155 -10.44 -8.11 -18.23
N ASN A 156 -9.97 -8.41 -17.03
CA ASN A 156 -10.16 -9.72 -16.37
C ASN A 156 -11.44 -9.78 -15.52
N ILE A 157 -12.14 -8.65 -15.35
CA ILE A 157 -13.37 -8.53 -14.57
C ILE A 157 -14.57 -8.32 -15.49
N PHE A 158 -14.39 -7.50 -16.53
CA PHE A 158 -15.44 -7.13 -17.47
C PHE A 158 -15.10 -7.57 -18.90
N SER A 159 -16.12 -7.68 -19.74
CA SER A 159 -15.94 -7.93 -21.17
C SER A 159 -15.21 -6.74 -21.84
N PRO A 160 -14.51 -6.97 -22.97
CA PRO A 160 -13.89 -5.89 -23.74
C PRO A 160 -14.87 -4.75 -24.07
N GLU A 161 -16.11 -5.10 -24.45
CA GLU A 161 -17.16 -4.14 -24.80
C GLU A 161 -17.52 -3.25 -23.59
N GLU A 162 -17.64 -3.84 -22.40
CA GLU A 162 -17.93 -3.09 -21.19
C GLU A 162 -16.74 -2.20 -20.78
N CYS A 163 -15.50 -2.68 -20.92
CA CYS A 163 -14.31 -1.86 -20.66
C CYS A 163 -14.26 -0.63 -21.57
N ILE A 164 -14.53 -0.81 -22.87
CA ILE A 164 -14.57 0.28 -23.86
C ILE A 164 -15.73 1.24 -23.55
N ALA A 165 -16.91 0.72 -23.19
CA ALA A 165 -18.05 1.55 -22.81
C ALA A 165 -17.74 2.41 -21.56
N LYS A 166 -17.06 1.84 -20.55
CA LYS A 166 -16.60 2.61 -19.38
C LYS A 166 -15.60 3.69 -19.78
N PHE A 167 -14.62 3.38 -20.61
CA PHE A 167 -13.69 4.39 -21.14
C PHE A 167 -14.44 5.55 -21.83
N ASN A 168 -15.35 5.24 -22.76
CA ASN A 168 -16.12 6.26 -23.48
C ASN A 168 -16.97 7.11 -22.54
N PHE A 169 -17.67 6.51 -21.58
CA PHE A 169 -18.47 7.24 -20.60
C PHE A 169 -17.64 8.26 -19.80
N TYR A 170 -16.47 7.86 -19.31
CA TYR A 170 -15.62 8.74 -18.51
C TYR A 170 -14.84 9.75 -19.35
N ARG A 171 -14.44 9.40 -20.58
CA ARG A 171 -13.90 10.33 -21.56
C ARG A 171 -14.91 11.44 -21.84
N ASP A 172 -16.15 11.10 -22.16
CA ASP A 172 -17.21 12.08 -22.41
C ASP A 172 -17.52 12.91 -21.16
N SER A 173 -17.53 12.28 -19.98
CA SER A 173 -17.73 12.98 -18.71
C SER A 173 -16.61 13.98 -18.41
N HIS A 174 -15.36 13.65 -18.76
CA HIS A 174 -14.20 14.52 -18.60
C HIS A 174 -14.27 15.71 -19.57
N HIS A 175 -14.50 15.46 -20.86
CA HIS A 175 -14.64 16.52 -21.89
C HIS A 175 -15.75 17.53 -21.55
N HIS A 176 -16.84 17.08 -20.93
CA HIS A 176 -17.95 17.95 -20.52
C HIS A 176 -17.83 18.47 -19.07
N ALA A 177 -16.65 18.41 -18.45
CA ALA A 177 -16.37 18.88 -17.08
C ALA A 177 -17.33 18.32 -16.01
N LYS A 178 -17.81 17.09 -16.19
CA LYS A 178 -18.69 16.39 -15.23
C LYS A 178 -17.91 15.68 -14.14
N CYS A 179 -16.64 15.35 -14.39
CA CYS A 179 -15.70 14.81 -13.42
C CYS A 179 -15.19 15.89 -12.44
N TYR A 180 -14.65 15.45 -11.30
CA TYR A 180 -13.93 16.34 -10.39
C TYR A 180 -12.45 16.46 -10.78
N PRO A 181 -11.74 17.51 -10.32
CA PRO A 181 -10.36 17.81 -10.73
C PRO A 181 -9.36 16.68 -10.48
N GLN A 182 -9.64 15.77 -9.54
CA GLN A 182 -8.77 14.60 -9.31
C GLN A 182 -8.59 13.73 -10.56
N ALA A 183 -9.58 13.72 -11.46
CA ALA A 183 -9.54 12.94 -12.69
C ALA A 183 -8.34 13.27 -13.58
N GLU A 184 -7.83 14.52 -13.53
CA GLU A 184 -6.72 15.01 -14.35
C GLU A 184 -5.39 14.29 -14.06
N THR A 185 -5.21 13.79 -12.84
CA THR A 185 -3.92 13.26 -12.38
C THR A 185 -3.98 11.78 -12.02
N LEU A 186 -5.11 11.12 -12.29
CA LEU A 186 -5.26 9.70 -11.99
C LEU A 186 -4.32 8.84 -12.83
N GLN A 187 -3.67 7.90 -12.18
CA GLN A 187 -2.91 6.82 -12.81
C GLN A 187 -3.83 5.68 -13.28
N PRO A 188 -3.38 4.78 -14.17
CA PRO A 188 -4.26 3.74 -14.72
C PRO A 188 -4.87 2.82 -13.66
N TRP A 189 -4.13 2.45 -12.62
CA TRP A 189 -4.66 1.63 -11.53
C TRP A 189 -5.74 2.37 -10.72
N GLU A 190 -5.70 3.69 -10.67
CA GLU A 190 -6.74 4.51 -10.03
C GLU A 190 -8.00 4.56 -10.89
N TRP A 191 -7.84 4.73 -12.21
CA TRP A 191 -8.94 4.54 -13.15
C TRP A 191 -9.53 3.13 -13.10
N ALA A 192 -8.70 2.11 -12.90
CA ALA A 192 -9.18 0.74 -12.70
C ALA A 192 -10.08 0.62 -11.46
N ILE A 193 -9.82 1.37 -10.37
CA ILE A 193 -10.72 1.44 -9.20
C ILE A 193 -12.05 2.10 -9.58
N VAL A 194 -12.02 3.18 -10.37
CA VAL A 194 -13.24 3.82 -10.89
C VAL A 194 -14.05 2.85 -11.75
N PHE A 195 -13.40 2.10 -12.64
CA PHE A 195 -14.08 1.20 -13.57
C PHE A 195 -14.60 -0.09 -12.94
N ARG A 196 -14.02 -0.52 -11.80
CA ARG A 196 -14.54 -1.64 -10.97
C ARG A 196 -15.91 -1.35 -10.36
N GLY A 197 -16.41 -0.11 -10.45
CA GLY A 197 -17.79 0.22 -10.14
C GLY A 197 -18.78 -0.64 -10.92
N LYS A 198 -19.81 -1.12 -10.22
CA LYS A 198 -20.91 -1.93 -10.80
C LYS A 198 -22.13 -1.10 -11.14
N GLU A 199 -22.04 0.23 -10.98
CA GLU A 199 -23.09 1.15 -11.40
C GLU A 199 -23.30 1.08 -12.92
N GLY A 200 -24.56 1.08 -13.36
CA GLY A 200 -24.89 1.25 -14.77
C GLY A 200 -24.65 2.69 -15.24
N PHE A 201 -24.43 2.89 -16.53
CA PHE A 201 -24.12 4.21 -17.09
C PHE A 201 -25.24 5.23 -16.89
N GLU A 202 -26.50 4.80 -16.99
CA GLU A 202 -27.66 5.66 -16.71
C GLU A 202 -27.69 6.13 -15.24
N ASP A 203 -27.32 5.24 -14.31
CA ASP A 203 -27.27 5.56 -12.87
C ASP A 203 -26.09 6.51 -12.55
N LEU A 204 -24.94 6.33 -13.20
CA LEU A 204 -23.81 7.26 -13.11
C LEU A 204 -24.14 8.64 -13.68
N ALA A 205 -24.80 8.69 -14.86
CA ALA A 205 -25.23 9.94 -15.48
C ALA A 205 -26.28 10.67 -14.62
N TRP A 206 -27.25 9.93 -14.07
CA TRP A 206 -28.20 10.45 -13.09
C TRP A 206 -27.48 11.03 -11.86
N ALA A 207 -26.51 10.30 -11.30
CA ALA A 207 -25.75 10.76 -10.15
C ALA A 207 -24.96 12.06 -10.44
N GLN A 208 -24.35 12.18 -11.62
CA GLN A 208 -23.69 13.41 -12.05
C GLN A 208 -24.65 14.61 -12.06
N GLN A 209 -25.86 14.44 -12.59
CA GLN A 209 -26.90 15.48 -12.61
C GLN A 209 -27.40 15.79 -11.19
N PHE A 210 -27.66 14.77 -10.38
CA PHE A 210 -28.10 14.89 -9.00
C PHE A 210 -27.10 15.69 -8.14
N ILE A 211 -25.80 15.50 -8.37
CA ILE A 211 -24.73 16.23 -7.68
C ILE A 211 -24.59 17.67 -8.20
N ALA A 212 -24.74 17.91 -9.51
CA ALA A 212 -24.50 19.22 -10.13
C ALA A 212 -25.29 20.35 -9.45
N GLY A 213 -26.57 20.12 -9.13
CA GLY A 213 -27.42 21.10 -8.45
C GLY A 213 -27.03 21.41 -6.99
N LYS A 214 -26.12 20.63 -6.38
CA LYS A 214 -25.77 20.74 -4.95
C LYS A 214 -24.49 21.50 -4.66
N LYS A 215 -23.72 21.88 -5.69
CA LYS A 215 -22.48 22.68 -5.58
C LYS A 215 -21.50 22.19 -4.50
N ILE A 216 -21.34 20.87 -4.37
CA ILE A 216 -20.42 20.28 -3.39
C ILE A 216 -18.98 20.41 -3.90
N ARG A 217 -18.13 21.01 -3.06
CA ARG A 217 -16.70 21.13 -3.32
C ARG A 217 -16.02 19.75 -3.29
N PRO A 218 -15.09 19.44 -4.21
CA PRO A 218 -14.42 18.14 -4.28
C PRO A 218 -13.78 17.68 -2.96
N GLU A 219 -13.20 18.60 -2.18
CA GLU A 219 -12.53 18.32 -0.90
C GLU A 219 -13.51 17.83 0.18
N LYS A 220 -14.80 18.16 0.04
CA LYS A 220 -15.85 17.76 0.98
C LYS A 220 -16.63 16.54 0.53
N ALA A 221 -16.37 16.02 -0.67
CA ALA A 221 -17.15 14.93 -1.28
C ALA A 221 -17.24 13.69 -0.36
N GLY A 222 -16.11 13.20 0.16
CA GLY A 222 -16.09 12.03 1.06
C GLY A 222 -16.83 12.23 2.39
N SER A 223 -17.08 13.48 2.81
CA SER A 223 -17.88 13.79 4.00
C SER A 223 -19.35 14.09 3.70
N ARG A 224 -19.66 14.57 2.48
CA ARG A 224 -20.99 15.04 2.10
C ARG A 224 -21.82 13.98 1.38
N PHE A 225 -21.19 13.17 0.52
CA PHE A 225 -21.91 12.14 -0.24
C PHE A 225 -22.57 11.06 0.64
N PRO A 226 -21.99 10.64 1.79
CA PRO A 226 -22.71 9.79 2.74
C PRO A 226 -24.07 10.36 3.17
N GLY A 227 -24.18 11.70 3.27
CA GLY A 227 -25.41 12.39 3.65
C GLY A 227 -26.52 12.35 2.59
N PHE A 228 -26.25 11.83 1.38
CA PHE A 228 -27.29 11.60 0.38
C PHE A 228 -28.12 10.35 0.65
N ILE A 229 -27.62 9.44 1.49
CA ILE A 229 -28.26 8.16 1.79
C ILE A 229 -28.87 8.27 3.19
N PRO A 230 -30.22 8.33 3.33
CA PRO A 230 -30.86 8.35 4.63
C PRO A 230 -30.49 7.12 5.48
N TYR A 231 -30.13 7.32 6.75
CA TYR A 231 -29.84 6.19 7.63
C TYR A 231 -31.14 5.53 8.11
N ARG A 232 -31.48 4.35 7.57
CA ARG A 232 -32.74 3.66 7.86
C ARG A 232 -32.53 2.16 8.14
N LYS A 233 -33.09 1.70 9.27
CA LYS A 233 -33.11 0.27 9.65
C LYS A 233 -34.33 -0.48 9.10
N LYS A 234 -35.40 0.25 8.78
CA LYS A 234 -36.62 -0.27 8.16
C LYS A 234 -37.05 0.66 7.03
N ASN A 235 -37.64 0.11 5.98
CA ASN A 235 -38.30 0.92 4.95
C ASN A 235 -39.67 1.42 5.45
N ASP A 236 -40.37 2.18 4.60
CA ASP A 236 -41.71 2.71 4.86
C ASP A 236 -42.76 1.62 5.18
N LYS A 237 -42.60 0.43 4.60
CA LYS A 237 -43.42 -0.77 4.87
C LYS A 237 -43.01 -1.53 6.13
N GLY A 238 -42.04 -1.03 6.90
CA GLY A 238 -41.55 -1.67 8.12
C GLY A 238 -40.61 -2.87 7.91
N VAL A 239 -40.22 -3.17 6.67
CA VAL A 239 -39.30 -4.26 6.33
C VAL A 239 -37.89 -3.90 6.78
N SER A 240 -37.24 -4.80 7.52
CA SER A 240 -35.88 -4.60 8.03
C SER A 240 -34.83 -4.57 6.90
N VAL A 241 -33.81 -3.73 7.04
CA VAL A 241 -32.64 -3.71 6.14
C VAL A 241 -31.89 -5.04 6.11
N HIS A 242 -32.00 -5.83 7.19
CA HIS A 242 -31.43 -7.18 7.27
C HIS A 242 -32.18 -8.21 6.40
N ALA A 243 -33.36 -7.86 5.86
CA ALA A 243 -34.10 -8.69 4.91
C ALA A 243 -33.57 -8.60 3.46
N GLY A 244 -32.46 -7.88 3.24
CA GLY A 244 -31.76 -7.85 1.95
C GLY A 244 -32.59 -7.20 0.85
N SER A 245 -32.79 -7.91 -0.26
CA SER A 245 -33.53 -7.39 -1.44
C SER A 245 -34.95 -6.96 -1.12
N SER A 246 -35.61 -7.60 -0.14
CA SER A 246 -36.97 -7.24 0.30
C SER A 246 -37.06 -5.82 0.87
N PHE A 247 -35.98 -5.31 1.49
CA PHE A 247 -35.94 -3.92 1.98
C PHE A 247 -36.11 -2.91 0.83
N TYR A 248 -35.59 -3.26 -0.35
CA TYR A 248 -35.61 -2.46 -1.57
C TYR A 248 -36.74 -2.87 -2.54
N ASP A 249 -37.78 -3.57 -2.06
CA ASP A 249 -38.87 -4.10 -2.88
C ASP A 249 -38.38 -4.96 -4.06
N HIS A 250 -37.28 -5.68 -3.88
CA HIS A 250 -36.60 -6.48 -4.91
C HIS A 250 -36.15 -5.70 -6.16
N LYS A 251 -36.11 -4.37 -6.09
CA LYS A 251 -35.58 -3.51 -7.17
C LYS A 251 -34.06 -3.67 -7.27
N PRO A 252 -33.48 -3.54 -8.48
CA PRO A 252 -32.04 -3.43 -8.66
C PRO A 252 -31.48 -2.26 -7.85
N ILE A 253 -30.40 -2.50 -7.12
CA ILE A 253 -29.78 -1.47 -6.29
C ILE A 253 -29.05 -0.47 -7.17
N THR A 254 -29.47 0.79 -7.10
CA THR A 254 -28.89 1.95 -7.81
C THR A 254 -28.56 3.07 -6.83
N LEU A 255 -27.75 4.05 -7.26
CA LEU A 255 -27.47 5.26 -6.49
C LEU A 255 -28.75 6.03 -6.22
N LYS A 256 -29.64 6.12 -7.22
CA LYS A 256 -30.98 6.72 -7.04
C LYS A 256 -31.77 6.01 -5.95
N LEU A 257 -31.84 4.68 -6.00
CA LEU A 257 -32.58 3.89 -5.00
C LEU A 257 -32.03 4.08 -3.59
N TYR A 258 -30.70 4.20 -3.43
CA TYR A 258 -30.11 4.52 -2.13
C TYR A 258 -30.55 5.88 -1.58
N THR A 259 -30.75 6.90 -2.43
CA THR A 259 -31.25 8.19 -1.95
C THR A 259 -32.72 8.16 -1.53
N GLU A 260 -33.53 7.29 -2.13
CA GLU A 260 -34.96 7.16 -1.86
C GLU A 260 -35.23 6.27 -0.63
N TYR A 261 -34.64 5.07 -0.60
CA TYR A 261 -34.86 4.08 0.45
C TYR A 261 -33.93 4.28 1.64
N GLY A 262 -32.71 4.77 1.42
CA GLY A 262 -31.68 4.80 2.44
C GLY A 262 -31.11 3.42 2.76
N GLY A 263 -30.57 3.28 3.97
CA GLY A 263 -30.05 2.01 4.50
C GLY A 263 -29.11 2.27 5.69
N VAL A 264 -28.33 1.27 6.09
CA VAL A 264 -27.32 1.42 7.16
C VAL A 264 -25.92 1.64 6.57
N CYS A 265 -24.87 1.53 7.40
CA CYS A 265 -23.48 1.84 7.01
C CYS A 265 -23.02 1.20 5.68
N GLY A 266 -23.46 -0.03 5.37
CA GLY A 266 -23.18 -0.68 4.09
C GLY A 266 -23.76 0.05 2.88
N ALA A 267 -25.01 0.50 2.95
CA ALA A 267 -25.65 1.27 1.87
C ALA A 267 -25.02 2.68 1.76
N VAL A 268 -24.79 3.33 2.90
CA VAL A 268 -24.16 4.65 2.97
C VAL A 268 -22.78 4.65 2.31
N SER A 269 -21.91 3.70 2.67
CA SER A 269 -20.54 3.64 2.16
C SER A 269 -20.45 3.18 0.70
N LYS A 270 -21.29 2.21 0.29
CA LYS A 270 -21.37 1.78 -1.12
C LYS A 270 -21.92 2.90 -2.01
N GLY A 271 -23.00 3.56 -1.57
CA GLY A 271 -23.60 4.68 -2.27
C GLY A 271 -22.63 5.86 -2.38
N ALA A 272 -21.99 6.27 -1.28
CA ALA A 272 -20.99 7.35 -1.30
C ALA A 272 -19.81 7.04 -2.25
N ALA A 273 -19.31 5.81 -2.24
CA ALA A 273 -18.26 5.39 -3.16
C ALA A 273 -18.73 5.43 -4.63
N GLY A 274 -19.97 5.05 -4.92
CA GLY A 274 -20.53 5.16 -6.27
C GLY A 274 -20.78 6.61 -6.72
N PHE A 275 -21.22 7.50 -5.82
CA PHE A 275 -21.28 8.94 -6.10
C PHE A 275 -19.91 9.54 -6.40
N LEU A 276 -18.86 9.12 -5.67
CA LEU A 276 -17.47 9.51 -5.97
C LEU A 276 -17.04 9.00 -7.35
N ARG A 277 -17.30 7.73 -7.67
CA ARG A 277 -16.99 7.17 -8.99
C ARG A 277 -17.73 7.88 -10.12
N SER A 278 -18.99 8.30 -9.93
CA SER A 278 -19.73 9.11 -10.92
C SER A 278 -19.03 10.42 -11.28
N LYS A 279 -18.17 10.92 -10.39
CA LYS A 279 -17.34 12.11 -10.57
C LYS A 279 -15.90 11.80 -10.99
N GLY A 280 -15.60 10.58 -11.41
CA GLY A 280 -14.25 10.16 -11.79
C GLY A 280 -13.28 10.12 -10.61
N VAL A 281 -13.78 9.91 -9.38
CA VAL A 281 -12.93 9.79 -8.18
C VAL A 281 -12.83 8.32 -7.77
N PRO A 282 -11.63 7.74 -7.66
CA PRO A 282 -11.47 6.36 -7.25
C PRO A 282 -11.90 6.20 -5.79
N ALA A 283 -12.85 5.29 -5.57
CA ALA A 283 -13.37 4.99 -4.24
C ALA A 283 -13.88 3.55 -4.16
N TYR A 284 -13.78 2.93 -3.00
CA TYR A 284 -14.29 1.58 -2.77
C TYR A 284 -14.64 1.32 -1.29
N PRO A 285 -15.66 0.49 -1.01
CA PRO A 285 -16.06 0.19 0.36
C PRO A 285 -15.02 -0.69 1.07
N ILE A 286 -14.88 -0.49 2.38
CA ILE A 286 -14.02 -1.27 3.28
C ILE A 286 -14.79 -1.61 4.57
N GLY A 287 -14.29 -2.59 5.31
CA GLY A 287 -14.85 -2.95 6.61
C GLY A 287 -14.18 -2.19 7.76
N GLN A 288 -14.93 -2.01 8.85
CA GLN A 288 -14.47 -1.69 10.20
C GLN A 288 -15.30 -2.54 11.19
N PRO A 289 -14.89 -2.75 12.44
CA PRO A 289 -15.68 -3.55 13.37
C PRO A 289 -17.11 -3.02 13.54
N GLY A 290 -18.10 -3.84 13.19
CA GLY A 290 -19.52 -3.47 13.23
C GLY A 290 -19.93 -2.37 12.24
N HIS A 291 -19.05 -2.00 11.29
CA HIS A 291 -19.24 -0.83 10.44
C HIS A 291 -18.70 -1.03 9.03
N CYS A 292 -19.25 -0.29 8.07
CA CYS A 292 -18.72 -0.24 6.71
C CYS A 292 -18.32 1.20 6.42
N ALA A 293 -17.08 1.41 6.03
CA ALA A 293 -16.52 2.68 5.60
C ALA A 293 -16.16 2.61 4.11
N PHE A 294 -15.52 3.63 3.56
CA PHE A 294 -14.96 3.58 2.21
C PHE A 294 -13.66 4.36 2.12
N VAL A 295 -12.79 3.93 1.22
CA VAL A 295 -11.53 4.61 0.88
C VAL A 295 -11.77 5.45 -0.38
N TRP A 296 -11.17 6.64 -0.46
CA TRP A 296 -11.26 7.52 -1.63
C TRP A 296 -10.03 8.42 -1.77
N LYS A 297 -9.73 8.87 -3.01
CA LYS A 297 -8.64 9.83 -3.27
C LYS A 297 -9.12 11.28 -3.14
N HIS A 298 -8.55 11.99 -2.19
CA HIS A 298 -8.84 13.41 -1.95
C HIS A 298 -8.13 14.29 -3.00
N PRO A 299 -8.64 15.50 -3.34
CA PRO A 299 -7.98 16.41 -4.28
C PRO A 299 -6.53 16.81 -3.99
N ASN A 300 -6.05 16.57 -2.77
CA ASN A 300 -4.66 16.83 -2.40
C ASN A 300 -3.72 15.66 -2.77
N GLY A 301 -4.20 14.65 -3.49
CA GLY A 301 -3.42 13.48 -3.89
C GLY A 301 -3.50 12.30 -2.91
N HIS A 302 -3.85 12.55 -1.64
CA HIS A 302 -3.80 11.56 -0.57
C HIS A 302 -5.09 10.73 -0.44
N TRP A 303 -4.94 9.50 0.03
CA TRP A 303 -6.07 8.59 0.30
C TRP A 303 -6.67 8.81 1.70
N GLN A 304 -8.01 8.80 1.78
CA GLN A 304 -8.74 9.04 3.02
C GLN A 304 -9.85 8.01 3.23
N ILE A 305 -10.29 7.86 4.50
CA ILE A 305 -11.47 7.06 4.85
C ILE A 305 -12.67 7.98 5.02
N GLY A 306 -13.73 7.76 4.24
CA GLY A 306 -15.04 8.35 4.45
C GLY A 306 -15.96 7.43 5.26
N ASN A 307 -16.96 8.01 5.92
CA ASN A 307 -17.81 7.30 6.90
C ASN A 307 -16.96 6.52 7.92
N ASN A 308 -15.98 7.19 8.54
CA ASN A 308 -14.92 6.58 9.32
C ASN A 308 -15.25 6.52 10.83
N LEU A 309 -15.17 5.34 11.46
CA LEU A 309 -15.30 5.19 12.91
C LEU A 309 -14.00 4.70 13.58
N GLY A 310 -13.26 3.81 12.93
CA GLY A 310 -12.09 3.13 13.53
C GLY A 310 -10.72 3.57 13.00
N GLY A 311 -10.66 4.45 12.00
CA GLY A 311 -9.41 4.77 11.30
C GLY A 311 -8.81 3.58 10.55
N TRP A 312 -7.55 3.71 10.15
CA TRP A 312 -6.83 2.70 9.38
C TRP A 312 -6.52 1.43 10.17
N ASN A 313 -6.21 1.52 11.47
CA ASN A 313 -5.90 0.35 12.32
C ASN A 313 -7.01 -0.70 12.33
N TRP A 314 -8.25 -0.23 12.26
CA TRP A 314 -9.44 -1.06 12.29
C TRP A 314 -10.05 -1.28 10.90
N ALA A 315 -9.44 -0.75 9.84
CA ALA A 315 -9.88 -1.01 8.49
C ALA A 315 -9.67 -2.50 8.13
N SER A 316 -10.53 -3.04 7.28
CA SER A 316 -10.42 -4.42 6.80
C SER A 316 -10.87 -4.54 5.35
N GLY A 317 -10.36 -5.55 4.67
CA GLY A 317 -10.50 -5.76 3.23
C GLY A 317 -9.14 -5.72 2.53
N GLY A 318 -9.13 -6.15 1.26
CA GLY A 318 -7.96 -6.05 0.40
C GLY A 318 -7.74 -4.61 -0.06
N ALA A 319 -6.48 -4.19 -0.14
CA ALA A 319 -6.15 -2.93 -0.78
C ALA A 319 -6.38 -3.04 -2.30
N GLN A 320 -6.86 -1.96 -2.92
CA GLN A 320 -6.96 -1.87 -4.38
C GLN A 320 -5.82 -1.07 -5.01
N ILE A 321 -4.71 -0.92 -4.28
CA ILE A 321 -3.46 -0.32 -4.75
C ILE A 321 -2.60 -1.36 -5.50
N PRO A 322 -1.54 -0.94 -6.21
CA PRO A 322 -0.63 -1.84 -6.93
C PRO A 322 0.11 -2.87 -6.05
N TRP A 323 0.20 -2.64 -4.74
CA TRP A 323 0.78 -3.60 -3.80
C TRP A 323 -0.26 -4.59 -3.30
N GLN A 324 0.11 -5.87 -3.27
CA GLN A 324 -0.72 -6.89 -2.63
C GLN A 324 -0.71 -6.73 -1.12
N GLY A 325 -1.88 -6.79 -0.49
CA GLY A 325 -1.99 -6.78 0.95
C GLY A 325 -3.30 -6.23 1.48
N PRO A 326 -3.39 -6.06 2.81
CA PRO A 326 -4.57 -5.51 3.44
C PRO A 326 -4.70 -4.00 3.18
N VAL A 327 -5.92 -3.46 3.27
CA VAL A 327 -6.23 -2.05 3.01
C VAL A 327 -5.35 -1.06 3.79
N GLN A 328 -4.83 -1.46 4.96
CA GLN A 328 -3.92 -0.65 5.75
C GLN A 328 -2.62 -0.27 5.03
N LEU A 329 -2.22 -0.99 3.97
CA LEU A 329 -1.02 -0.68 3.19
C LEU A 329 -1.20 0.56 2.28
N VAL A 330 -2.43 1.06 2.13
CA VAL A 330 -2.72 2.28 1.35
C VAL A 330 -1.89 3.46 1.84
N MET A 331 -1.70 3.61 3.15
CA MET A 331 -0.89 4.72 3.71
C MET A 331 0.58 4.62 3.29
N ALA A 332 1.20 3.45 3.44
CA ALA A 332 2.60 3.27 3.04
C ALA A 332 2.80 3.44 1.52
N TYR A 333 1.81 3.02 0.72
CA TYR A 333 1.84 3.23 -0.73
C TYR A 333 1.72 4.71 -1.09
N ASP A 334 0.85 5.44 -0.39
CA ASP A 334 0.70 6.88 -0.51
C ASP A 334 2.01 7.61 -0.18
N SER A 335 2.68 7.22 0.91
CA SER A 335 4.03 7.70 1.25
C SER A 335 5.07 7.39 0.17
N PHE A 336 4.99 6.20 -0.46
CA PHE A 336 5.90 5.80 -1.53
C PHE A 336 5.74 6.64 -2.79
N ILE A 337 4.52 6.83 -3.30
CA ILE A 337 4.28 7.53 -4.57
C ILE A 337 4.55 9.05 -4.48
N HIS A 338 4.43 9.63 -3.28
CA HIS A 338 4.72 11.05 -3.06
C HIS A 338 6.19 11.33 -2.73
N HIS A 339 7.04 10.29 -2.64
CA HIS A 339 8.46 10.46 -2.39
C HIS A 339 9.19 10.97 -3.66
N PRO A 340 10.12 11.95 -3.56
CA PRO A 340 10.81 12.52 -4.72
C PRO A 340 11.57 11.49 -5.57
N HIS A 341 12.05 10.41 -4.95
CA HIS A 341 12.82 9.35 -5.60
C HIS A 341 12.02 8.04 -5.81
N ALA A 342 10.70 8.13 -5.97
CA ALA A 342 9.84 6.97 -6.17
C ALA A 342 10.22 6.17 -7.43
N GLU A 343 10.54 6.87 -8.53
CA GLU A 343 10.91 6.25 -9.80
C GLU A 343 12.26 5.53 -9.71
N GLU A 344 13.29 6.19 -9.17
CA GLU A 344 14.62 5.61 -8.99
C GLU A 344 14.58 4.36 -8.10
N SER A 345 13.78 4.43 -7.04
CA SER A 345 13.56 3.28 -6.15
C SER A 345 12.85 2.13 -6.87
N ALA A 346 11.81 2.41 -7.66
CA ALA A 346 11.07 1.39 -8.42
C ALA A 346 11.96 0.72 -9.48
N LEU A 347 12.68 1.51 -10.27
CA LEU A 347 13.59 1.00 -11.31
C LEU A 347 14.71 0.14 -10.71
N THR A 348 15.31 0.59 -9.61
CA THR A 348 16.34 -0.16 -8.89
C THR A 348 15.78 -1.49 -8.35
N TYR A 349 14.55 -1.47 -7.84
CA TYR A 349 13.84 -2.69 -7.45
C TYR A 349 13.59 -3.62 -8.65
N TYR A 350 13.17 -3.10 -9.81
CA TYR A 350 12.96 -3.93 -11.01
C TYR A 350 14.26 -4.58 -11.51
N LEU A 351 15.38 -3.84 -11.51
CA LEU A 351 16.70 -4.38 -11.87
C LEU A 351 17.12 -5.56 -10.99
N SER A 352 16.65 -5.63 -9.74
CA SER A 352 16.95 -6.76 -8.84
C SER A 352 16.40 -8.11 -9.35
N PHE A 353 15.44 -8.12 -10.28
CA PHE A 353 14.96 -9.34 -10.96
C PHE A 353 15.79 -9.73 -12.17
N CYS A 354 16.74 -8.91 -12.61
CA CYS A 354 17.46 -9.11 -13.87
C CYS A 354 18.85 -9.73 -13.72
N THR A 355 19.46 -9.67 -12.54
CA THR A 355 20.75 -10.30 -12.24
C THR A 355 20.58 -11.69 -11.62
N GLN A 356 21.58 -12.56 -11.81
CA GLN A 356 21.68 -13.87 -11.15
C GLN A 356 22.67 -13.86 -9.97
N LYS A 357 23.47 -12.80 -9.82
CA LYS A 357 24.45 -12.68 -8.74
C LYS A 357 23.77 -12.23 -7.46
N GLN A 358 23.83 -13.05 -6.42
CA GLN A 358 23.16 -12.76 -5.14
C GLN A 358 23.66 -11.45 -4.51
N GLU A 359 24.96 -11.16 -4.59
CA GLU A 359 25.55 -9.90 -4.14
C GLU A 359 24.95 -8.66 -4.84
N HIS A 360 24.66 -8.77 -6.15
CA HIS A 360 24.04 -7.69 -6.92
C HIS A 360 22.58 -7.50 -6.52
N VAL A 361 21.83 -8.59 -6.29
CA VAL A 361 20.45 -8.52 -5.79
C VAL A 361 20.41 -7.79 -4.45
N GLU A 362 21.31 -8.13 -3.53
CA GLU A 362 21.37 -7.49 -2.20
C GLU A 362 21.72 -6.01 -2.28
N LEU A 363 22.67 -5.64 -3.13
CA LEU A 363 23.03 -4.24 -3.38
C LEU A 363 21.85 -3.47 -3.97
N LEU A 364 21.21 -3.98 -5.02
CA LEU A 364 20.05 -3.32 -5.66
C LEU A 364 18.89 -3.14 -4.68
N LEU A 365 18.57 -4.16 -3.87
CA LEU A 365 17.52 -4.02 -2.86
C LEU A 365 17.89 -3.04 -1.75
N ARG A 366 19.17 -2.92 -1.40
CA ARG A 366 19.64 -1.87 -0.46
C ARG A 366 19.47 -0.48 -1.07
N GLU A 367 19.97 -0.25 -2.29
CA GLU A 367 19.87 1.05 -2.97
C GLU A 367 18.41 1.45 -3.20
N ALA A 368 17.53 0.54 -3.62
CA ALA A 368 16.11 0.81 -3.79
C ALA A 368 15.46 1.36 -2.50
N ARG A 369 15.79 0.76 -1.35
CA ARG A 369 15.30 1.19 -0.03
C ARG A 369 15.97 2.47 0.47
N GLN A 370 17.18 2.77 0.03
CA GLN A 370 17.86 4.03 0.33
C GLN A 370 17.29 5.20 -0.49
N PHE A 371 16.97 4.98 -1.77
CA PHE A 371 16.27 5.98 -2.58
C PHE A 371 14.91 6.30 -1.99
N ASN A 372 14.14 5.29 -1.59
CA ASN A 372 12.84 5.48 -0.97
C ASN A 372 12.61 4.40 0.09
N PRO A 373 12.62 4.74 1.38
CA PRO A 373 12.41 3.76 2.44
C PRO A 373 11.01 3.14 2.39
N PHE A 374 10.03 3.82 1.77
CA PHE A 374 8.66 3.36 1.62
C PHE A 374 8.45 2.29 0.55
N ASN A 375 9.49 1.88 -0.19
CA ASN A 375 9.36 0.81 -1.20
C ASN A 375 9.14 -0.56 -0.55
N TYR A 376 7.91 -0.83 -0.14
CA TYR A 376 7.54 -2.07 0.53
C TYR A 376 7.83 -3.33 -0.31
N PRO A 377 7.59 -3.38 -1.63
CA PRO A 377 7.97 -4.53 -2.45
C PRO A 377 9.47 -4.86 -2.38
N ALA A 378 10.34 -3.84 -2.32
CA ALA A 378 11.78 -4.05 -2.13
C ALA A 378 12.09 -4.59 -0.73
N TRP A 379 11.42 -4.08 0.31
CA TRP A 379 11.51 -4.63 1.67
C TRP A 379 11.04 -6.07 1.74
N GLN A 380 9.86 -6.39 1.21
CA GLN A 380 9.31 -7.74 1.22
C GLN A 380 10.29 -8.73 0.61
N ARG A 381 10.83 -8.44 -0.58
CA ARG A 381 11.82 -9.29 -1.23
C ARG A 381 13.11 -9.43 -0.41
N TYR A 382 13.61 -8.34 0.17
CA TYR A 382 14.78 -8.38 1.06
C TYR A 382 14.53 -9.26 2.29
N LEU A 383 13.38 -9.08 2.93
CA LEU A 383 12.97 -9.84 4.11
C LEU A 383 12.81 -11.32 3.77
N ASP A 384 12.17 -11.67 2.65
CA ASP A 384 12.01 -13.07 2.20
C ASP A 384 13.37 -13.77 2.01
N ILE A 385 14.33 -13.07 1.41
CA ILE A 385 15.71 -13.58 1.22
C ILE A 385 16.39 -13.79 2.57
N LYS A 386 16.40 -12.76 3.44
CA LYS A 386 17.16 -12.77 4.70
C LYS A 386 16.49 -13.57 5.82
N ALA A 387 15.18 -13.77 5.76
CA ALA A 387 14.41 -14.54 6.74
C ALA A 387 14.34 -16.03 6.40
N LYS A 388 14.76 -16.44 5.19
CA LYS A 388 14.81 -17.85 4.79
C LYS A 388 15.65 -18.63 5.79
N ASN A 389 15.02 -19.62 6.44
CA ASN A 389 15.61 -20.46 7.51
C ASN A 389 16.12 -19.69 8.74
N ALA A 390 15.78 -18.41 8.90
CA ALA A 390 16.20 -17.60 10.02
C ALA A 390 15.38 -17.91 11.30
N SER A 391 16.01 -17.79 12.45
CA SER A 391 15.32 -17.89 13.75
C SER A 391 14.36 -16.71 13.96
N ASP A 392 13.35 -16.87 14.82
CA ASP A 392 12.42 -15.78 15.14
C ASP A 392 13.13 -14.56 15.77
N ARG A 393 14.24 -14.77 16.47
CA ARG A 393 15.10 -13.68 16.96
C ARG A 393 15.76 -12.90 15.82
N ARG A 394 16.28 -13.60 14.80
CA ARG A 394 16.86 -12.94 13.63
C ARG A 394 15.79 -12.22 12.81
N LYS A 395 14.61 -12.80 12.67
CA LYS A 395 13.46 -12.15 12.04
C LYS A 395 13.01 -10.89 12.79
N LEU A 396 13.00 -10.92 14.12
CA LEU A 396 12.73 -9.73 14.92
C LEU A 396 13.78 -8.63 14.69
N ALA A 397 15.06 -8.98 14.53
CA ALA A 397 16.09 -7.99 14.15
C ALA A 397 15.79 -7.36 12.78
N LEU A 398 15.43 -8.17 11.77
CA LEU A 398 15.02 -7.66 10.45
C LEU A 398 13.77 -6.77 10.51
N LEU A 399 12.81 -7.10 11.39
CA LEU A 399 11.64 -6.26 11.63
C LEU A 399 12.03 -4.92 12.26
N LYS A 400 13.00 -4.91 13.19
CA LYS A 400 13.53 -3.67 13.79
C LYS A 400 14.20 -2.79 12.73
N GLU A 401 14.93 -3.37 11.78
CA GLU A 401 15.50 -2.64 10.63
C GLU A 401 14.39 -1.99 9.76
N LEU A 402 13.31 -2.73 9.46
CA LEU A 402 12.15 -2.19 8.74
C LEU A 402 11.49 -1.03 9.51
N ALA A 403 11.25 -1.23 10.81
CA ALA A 403 10.63 -0.25 11.68
C ALA A 403 11.47 1.03 11.82
N GLN A 404 12.79 0.91 11.82
CA GLN A 404 13.70 2.06 11.83
C GLN A 404 13.62 2.87 10.53
N ALA A 405 13.46 2.21 9.38
CA ALA A 405 13.37 2.88 8.08
C ALA A 405 12.03 3.59 7.85
N MET A 406 10.93 3.07 8.41
CA MET A 406 9.58 3.62 8.24
C MET A 406 8.81 3.67 9.57
N PRO A 407 9.27 4.47 10.55
CA PRO A 407 8.79 4.37 11.93
C PRO A 407 7.32 4.72 12.13
N ASN A 408 6.70 5.43 11.19
CA ASN A 408 5.30 5.84 11.27
C ASN A 408 4.34 4.86 10.56
N GLU A 409 4.86 3.82 9.90
CA GLU A 409 4.08 2.83 9.14
C GLU A 409 3.70 1.60 10.00
N HIS A 410 3.17 1.85 11.20
CA HIS A 410 2.84 0.84 12.22
C HIS A 410 1.98 -0.33 11.72
N ASN A 411 0.99 -0.09 10.85
CA ASN A 411 0.19 -1.18 10.28
C ASN A 411 0.98 -2.04 9.28
N LEU A 412 1.85 -1.43 8.47
CA LEU A 412 2.73 -2.16 7.56
C LEU A 412 3.76 -2.98 8.35
N ILE A 413 4.38 -2.40 9.38
CA ILE A 413 5.34 -3.09 10.24
C ILE A 413 4.68 -4.33 10.87
N TRP A 414 3.47 -4.17 11.42
CA TRP A 414 2.74 -5.29 12.01
C TRP A 414 2.34 -6.35 10.96
N HIS A 415 1.93 -5.92 9.76
CA HIS A 415 1.68 -6.83 8.64
C HIS A 415 2.94 -7.62 8.28
N ALA A 416 4.10 -6.97 8.15
CA ALA A 416 5.37 -7.63 7.85
C ALA A 416 5.75 -8.65 8.94
N ALA A 417 5.56 -8.30 10.22
CA ALA A 417 5.82 -9.20 11.34
C ALA A 417 5.03 -10.51 11.26
N LYS A 418 3.73 -10.43 10.92
CA LYS A 418 2.80 -11.57 10.95
C LYS A 418 2.72 -12.32 9.63
N SER A 419 2.71 -11.62 8.51
CA SER A 419 2.42 -12.19 7.18
C SER A 419 3.67 -12.45 6.34
N VAL A 420 4.72 -11.64 6.49
CA VAL A 420 5.98 -11.81 5.72
C VAL A 420 6.98 -12.63 6.51
N LEU A 421 7.35 -12.15 7.69
CA LEU A 421 8.33 -12.80 8.56
C LEU A 421 7.72 -13.98 9.34
N ASN A 422 6.41 -13.96 9.58
CA ASN A 422 5.69 -14.97 10.37
C ASN A 422 6.38 -15.24 11.72
N ILE A 423 6.65 -14.17 12.47
CA ILE A 423 7.33 -14.24 13.77
C ILE A 423 6.38 -14.85 14.81
N ARG A 424 6.83 -15.91 15.46
CA ARG A 424 6.08 -16.53 16.56
C ARG A 424 6.36 -15.81 17.87
N GLU A 425 5.30 -15.23 18.44
CA GLU A 425 5.34 -14.46 19.70
C GLU A 425 5.89 -15.27 20.88
N ASN A 426 5.72 -16.60 20.91
CA ASN A 426 6.24 -17.45 21.98
C ASN A 426 7.74 -17.79 21.84
N ARG A 427 8.38 -17.39 20.73
CA ARG A 427 9.83 -17.62 20.48
C ARG A 427 10.67 -16.34 20.62
N VAL A 428 10.04 -15.22 20.93
CA VAL A 428 10.67 -13.91 21.17
C VAL A 428 10.06 -13.25 22.41
N ASN A 429 10.57 -12.09 22.81
CA ASN A 429 9.85 -11.23 23.74
C ASN A 429 8.68 -10.55 22.98
N PRO A 430 7.42 -10.89 23.27
CA PRO A 430 6.28 -10.35 22.52
C PRO A 430 6.17 -8.83 22.66
N TYR A 431 6.60 -8.26 23.78
CA TYR A 431 6.49 -6.82 24.02
C TYR A 431 7.50 -6.02 23.21
N GLU A 432 8.71 -6.57 23.00
CA GLU A 432 9.66 -5.99 22.02
C GLU A 432 9.15 -6.10 20.60
N LEU A 433 8.50 -7.22 20.25
CA LEU A 433 7.87 -7.40 18.96
C LEU A 433 6.75 -6.36 18.73
N TYR A 434 5.89 -6.15 19.72
CA TYR A 434 4.83 -5.15 19.62
C TYR A 434 5.39 -3.72 19.54
N ALA A 435 6.46 -3.44 20.31
CA ALA A 435 7.11 -2.14 20.31
C ALA A 435 7.74 -1.77 18.96
N CYS A 436 7.98 -2.74 18.06
CA CYS A 436 8.40 -2.44 16.68
C CYS A 436 7.36 -1.60 15.94
N ALA A 437 6.06 -1.71 16.27
CA ALA A 437 5.01 -0.88 15.68
C ALA A 437 4.95 0.54 16.28
N LEU A 438 5.76 0.85 17.30
CA LEU A 438 5.87 2.19 17.89
C LEU A 438 7.05 2.94 17.28
N GLY A 439 6.74 3.92 16.44
CA GLY A 439 7.69 4.94 16.03
C GLY A 439 8.17 5.80 17.22
N PRO A 440 9.26 6.58 17.03
CA PRO A 440 9.80 7.45 18.08
C PRO A 440 8.77 8.50 18.54
N ASP A 441 7.94 8.99 17.61
CA ASP A 441 6.93 10.02 17.89
C ASP A 441 5.74 9.50 18.72
N CYS A 442 5.61 8.17 18.87
CA CYS A 442 4.51 7.52 19.60
C CYS A 442 3.15 8.13 19.22
N THR A 443 2.82 8.05 17.93
CA THR A 443 1.55 8.58 17.41
C THR A 443 0.36 7.89 18.08
N PRO A 444 -0.80 8.55 18.25
CA PRO A 444 -1.96 7.93 18.89
C PRO A 444 -2.40 6.62 18.24
N HIS A 445 -2.27 6.48 16.92
CA HIS A 445 -2.60 5.25 16.19
C HIS A 445 -1.59 4.13 16.44
N ALA A 446 -0.29 4.42 16.49
CA ALA A 446 0.71 3.43 16.85
C ALA A 446 0.53 2.96 18.31
N GLU A 447 0.27 3.89 19.23
CA GLU A 447 -0.02 3.60 20.64
C GLU A 447 -1.27 2.72 20.80
N GLU A 448 -2.36 3.03 20.07
CA GLU A 448 -3.58 2.21 20.05
C GLU A 448 -3.27 0.75 19.67
N LEU A 449 -2.57 0.53 18.55
CA LEU A 449 -2.22 -0.79 18.06
C LEU A 449 -1.35 -1.53 19.10
N PHE A 450 -0.32 -0.88 19.61
CA PHE A 450 0.55 -1.44 20.64
C PHE A 450 -0.24 -1.86 21.89
N THR A 451 -1.03 -0.95 22.46
CA THR A 451 -1.82 -1.23 23.66
C THR A 451 -2.85 -2.33 23.43
N ARG A 452 -3.44 -2.41 22.22
CA ARG A 452 -4.34 -3.51 21.86
C ARG A 452 -3.62 -4.85 21.81
N LEU A 453 -2.42 -4.92 21.23
CA LEU A 453 -1.63 -6.16 21.19
C LEU A 453 -1.23 -6.61 22.61
N VAL A 454 -0.79 -5.68 23.46
CA VAL A 454 -0.50 -5.93 24.88
C VAL A 454 -1.75 -6.45 25.60
N TRP A 455 -2.89 -5.79 25.40
CA TRP A 455 -4.15 -6.17 26.04
C TRP A 455 -4.62 -7.56 25.62
N ASN A 456 -4.61 -7.86 24.33
CA ASN A 456 -4.99 -9.17 23.80
C ASN A 456 -4.12 -10.28 24.38
N ARG A 457 -2.82 -10.01 24.56
CA ARG A 457 -1.90 -10.94 25.22
C ARG A 457 -2.27 -11.16 26.69
N LEU A 458 -2.46 -10.07 27.45
CA LEU A 458 -2.84 -10.14 28.86
C LEU A 458 -4.13 -10.95 29.07
N VAL A 459 -5.13 -10.70 28.24
CA VAL A 459 -6.41 -11.42 28.23
C VAL A 459 -6.24 -12.88 27.84
N GLY A 460 -5.37 -13.19 26.87
CA GLY A 460 -5.08 -14.58 26.49
C GLY A 460 -4.43 -15.36 27.64
N ASP A 461 -3.53 -14.72 28.39
CA ASP A 461 -2.82 -15.31 29.53
C ASP A 461 -3.69 -15.33 30.82
N CYS A 462 -4.63 -14.40 30.98
CA CYS A 462 -5.55 -14.28 32.12
C CYS A 462 -6.94 -13.75 31.68
N PRO A 463 -7.84 -14.64 31.21
CA PRO A 463 -9.14 -14.25 30.66
C PRO A 463 -10.04 -13.50 31.64
N GLU A 464 -9.88 -13.71 32.95
CA GLU A 464 -10.67 -13.06 34.01
C GLU A 464 -10.52 -11.53 34.00
N ILE A 465 -9.42 -11.01 33.44
CA ILE A 465 -9.17 -9.55 33.32
C ILE A 465 -10.22 -8.87 32.42
N LYS A 466 -10.86 -9.59 31.49
CA LYS A 466 -11.99 -9.07 30.70
C LYS A 466 -13.15 -8.57 31.57
N GLY A 467 -13.32 -9.13 32.77
CA GLY A 467 -14.34 -8.70 33.72
C GLY A 467 -14.09 -7.30 34.29
N VAL A 468 -12.85 -6.80 34.24
CA VAL A 468 -12.48 -5.45 34.72
C VAL A 468 -12.73 -4.40 33.64
N ALA A 469 -12.20 -4.65 32.45
CA ALA A 469 -12.35 -3.78 31.29
C ALA A 469 -12.36 -4.62 30.03
N GLU A 470 -12.96 -4.09 28.96
CA GLU A 470 -13.00 -4.76 27.67
C GLU A 470 -12.48 -3.79 26.61
N TYR A 471 -11.54 -4.26 25.79
CA TYR A 471 -11.07 -3.54 24.63
C TYR A 471 -12.08 -3.74 23.50
N LYS A 472 -13.01 -2.80 23.37
CA LYS A 472 -14.07 -2.88 22.36
C LYS A 472 -13.49 -2.74 20.94
N PRO A 473 -13.91 -3.56 19.98
CA PRO A 473 -13.52 -3.38 18.59
C PRO A 473 -13.86 -1.97 18.08
N GLY A 474 -12.92 -1.34 17.36
CA GLY A 474 -13.07 0.03 16.85
C GLY A 474 -12.73 1.13 17.86
N PHE A 475 -12.28 0.79 19.07
CA PHE A 475 -11.83 1.77 20.04
C PHE A 475 -10.52 2.46 19.60
N THR A 476 -10.49 3.79 19.67
CA THR A 476 -9.35 4.64 19.24
C THR A 476 -8.81 5.53 20.37
N GLY A 477 -9.24 5.29 21.62
CA GLY A 477 -8.89 6.11 22.78
C GLY A 477 -7.77 5.54 23.66
N LYS A 478 -7.64 6.11 24.86
CA LYS A 478 -6.67 5.70 25.89
C LYS A 478 -7.16 4.52 26.72
N HIS A 479 -6.93 3.29 26.26
CA HIS A 479 -7.52 2.08 26.88
C HIS A 479 -7.03 1.86 28.33
N LEU A 480 -5.75 2.13 28.64
CA LEU A 480 -5.23 1.93 30.01
C LEU A 480 -5.90 2.84 31.03
N SER A 481 -6.26 4.07 30.65
CA SER A 481 -7.06 4.97 31.50
C SER A 481 -8.44 4.37 31.82
N LEU A 482 -9.08 3.72 30.84
CA LEU A 482 -10.34 3.01 31.08
C LEU A 482 -10.14 1.83 32.03
N TRP A 483 -9.03 1.09 31.88
CA TRP A 483 -8.70 -0.04 32.71
C TRP A 483 -8.50 0.35 34.18
N THR A 484 -7.76 1.43 34.46
CA THR A 484 -7.57 1.92 35.83
C THR A 484 -8.86 2.50 36.41
N GLN A 485 -9.63 3.25 35.62
CA GLN A 485 -10.93 3.79 36.05
C GLN A 485 -11.90 2.69 36.48
N LYS A 486 -12.10 1.66 35.64
CA LYS A 486 -12.96 0.53 36.00
C LYS A 486 -12.36 -0.35 37.08
N GLY A 487 -11.03 -0.46 37.10
CA GLY A 487 -10.27 -1.20 38.10
C GLY A 487 -10.54 -0.78 39.54
N LYS A 488 -10.86 0.50 39.78
CA LYS A 488 -11.22 1.03 41.13
C LYS A 488 -12.43 0.34 41.76
N HIS A 489 -13.34 -0.16 40.93
CA HIS A 489 -14.60 -0.76 41.37
C HIS A 489 -14.65 -2.28 41.11
N ALA A 490 -13.56 -2.87 40.61
CA ALA A 490 -13.50 -4.27 40.25
C ALA A 490 -12.97 -5.14 41.40
N VAL A 491 -13.42 -6.40 41.45
CA VAL A 491 -12.86 -7.42 42.33
C VAL A 491 -11.60 -8.00 41.69
N TRP A 492 -10.45 -7.85 42.35
CA TRP A 492 -9.16 -8.30 41.85
C TRP A 492 -8.69 -9.58 42.54
N THR A 493 -8.60 -10.68 41.78
CA THR A 493 -8.01 -11.92 42.28
C THR A 493 -6.47 -11.84 42.34
N PRO A 494 -5.80 -12.64 43.19
CA PRO A 494 -4.33 -12.72 43.20
C PRO A 494 -3.73 -13.07 41.83
N LYS A 495 -4.42 -13.92 41.05
CA LYS A 495 -4.04 -14.28 39.69
C LYS A 495 -4.03 -13.04 38.78
N MET A 496 -5.11 -12.27 38.75
CA MET A 496 -5.22 -11.06 37.92
C MET A 496 -4.12 -10.04 38.26
N LYS A 497 -3.86 -9.80 39.56
CA LYS A 497 -2.79 -8.91 40.02
C LYS A 497 -1.42 -9.40 39.52
N LYS A 498 -1.10 -10.68 39.73
CA LYS A 498 0.17 -11.31 39.30
C LYS A 498 0.42 -11.16 37.79
N TYR A 499 -0.58 -11.47 36.96
CA TYR A 499 -0.44 -11.34 35.51
C TYR A 499 -0.34 -9.87 35.07
N SER A 500 -1.13 -8.98 35.68
CA SER A 500 -1.07 -7.55 35.40
C SER A 500 0.31 -6.97 35.71
N VAL A 501 0.87 -7.25 36.90
CA VAL A 501 2.25 -6.86 37.28
C VAL A 501 3.27 -7.36 36.25
N LYS A 502 3.22 -8.66 35.92
CA LYS A 502 4.15 -9.28 34.97
C LYS A 502 4.09 -8.62 33.59
N VAL A 503 2.90 -8.30 33.09
CA VAL A 503 2.73 -7.63 31.79
C VAL A 503 3.21 -6.19 31.87
N MET A 504 2.81 -5.42 32.89
CA MET A 504 3.19 -4.01 33.02
C MET A 504 4.71 -3.84 33.11
N GLN A 505 5.39 -4.62 33.96
CA GLN A 505 6.84 -4.55 34.11
C GLN A 505 7.55 -4.87 32.79
N ARG A 506 7.18 -5.98 32.12
CA ARG A 506 7.81 -6.36 30.83
C ARG A 506 7.53 -5.38 29.70
N VAL A 507 6.35 -4.76 29.69
CA VAL A 507 6.03 -3.71 28.72
C VAL A 507 6.87 -2.47 28.98
N ILE A 508 6.97 -2.02 30.24
CA ILE A 508 7.79 -0.86 30.61
C ILE A 508 9.26 -1.09 30.21
N GLU A 509 9.81 -2.28 30.45
CA GLU A 509 11.16 -2.65 29.98
C GLU A 509 11.28 -2.62 28.45
N ALA A 510 10.31 -3.16 27.72
CA ALA A 510 10.32 -3.20 26.26
C ALA A 510 10.15 -1.81 25.60
N LEU A 511 9.67 -0.82 26.36
CA LEU A 511 9.48 0.57 25.93
C LEU A 511 10.68 1.47 26.25
N THR A 512 11.84 0.90 26.58
CA THR A 512 13.09 1.66 26.71
C THR A 512 13.32 2.45 25.40
N GLU A 513 13.62 3.76 25.49
CA GLU A 513 13.71 4.72 24.36
C GLU A 513 12.36 5.13 23.71
N ARG A 514 11.23 4.87 24.38
CA ARG A 514 9.89 5.32 23.97
C ARG A 514 9.19 6.09 25.08
N ASP A 515 9.86 7.14 25.57
CA ASP A 515 9.55 7.85 26.82
C ASP A 515 8.07 8.22 26.99
N LYS A 516 7.41 8.73 25.95
CA LYS A 516 6.01 9.12 26.02
C LYS A 516 5.08 7.94 26.35
N THR A 517 5.22 6.83 25.62
CA THR A 517 4.40 5.63 25.86
C THR A 517 4.84 4.92 27.14
N GLN A 518 6.15 4.86 27.41
CA GLN A 518 6.69 4.27 28.63
C GLN A 518 6.13 4.96 29.87
N LYS A 519 6.15 6.30 29.89
CA LYS A 519 5.57 7.11 30.98
C LYS A 519 4.10 6.80 31.21
N TYR A 520 3.30 6.71 30.14
CA TYR A 520 1.88 6.36 30.25
C TYR A 520 1.66 4.97 30.87
N TYR A 521 2.51 3.99 30.55
CA TYR A 521 2.48 2.67 31.19
C TYR A 521 2.96 2.70 32.65
N VAL A 522 3.99 3.48 32.99
CA VAL A 522 4.46 3.66 34.37
C VAL A 522 3.37 4.27 35.24
N GLU A 523 2.74 5.36 34.79
CA GLU A 523 1.63 6.02 35.50
C GLU A 523 0.44 5.06 35.71
N THR A 524 0.10 4.29 34.67
CA THR A 524 -0.94 3.25 34.75
C THR A 524 -0.56 2.19 35.80
N TYR A 525 0.68 1.73 35.80
CA TYR A 525 1.16 0.69 36.71
C TYR A 525 1.10 1.15 38.17
N GLN A 526 1.60 2.36 38.46
CA GLN A 526 1.50 2.97 39.78
C GLN A 526 0.05 3.12 40.24
N THR A 527 -0.85 3.50 39.34
CA THR A 527 -2.28 3.61 39.64
C THR A 527 -2.89 2.26 39.99
N LEU A 528 -2.57 1.19 39.27
CA LEU A 528 -3.06 -0.17 39.57
C LEU A 528 -2.54 -0.68 40.91
N LEU A 529 -1.26 -0.47 41.20
CA LEU A 529 -0.64 -0.80 42.49
C LEU A 529 -1.37 -0.12 43.65
N SER A 530 -1.65 1.19 43.51
CA SER A 530 -2.46 1.94 44.47
C SER A 530 -3.87 1.38 44.65
N ILE A 531 -4.56 1.03 43.55
CA ILE A 531 -5.90 0.41 43.60
C ILE A 531 -5.90 -0.91 44.37
N TRP A 532 -4.85 -1.74 44.20
CA TRP A 532 -4.80 -3.05 44.82
C TRP A 532 -4.48 -3.01 46.31
N GLY A 533 -3.88 -1.93 46.81
CA GLY A 533 -3.53 -1.73 48.22
C GLY A 533 -2.60 -2.80 48.80
N ASP A 534 -1.89 -3.54 47.95
CA ASP A 534 -1.09 -4.68 48.35
C ASP A 534 0.33 -4.23 48.70
N GLY A 535 0.66 -4.24 50.00
CA GLY A 535 1.94 -3.73 50.50
C GLY A 535 3.17 -4.40 49.89
N LYS A 536 3.09 -5.69 49.56
CA LYS A 536 4.19 -6.42 48.91
C LYS A 536 4.37 -5.95 47.47
N LEU A 537 3.29 -5.94 46.69
CA LEU A 537 3.33 -5.51 45.29
C LEU A 537 3.71 -4.03 45.16
N ASN A 538 3.26 -3.18 46.08
CA ASN A 538 3.63 -1.76 46.10
C ASN A 538 5.14 -1.57 46.29
N ARG A 539 5.75 -2.31 47.22
CA ARG A 539 7.21 -2.26 47.45
C ARG A 539 7.98 -2.75 46.22
N GLU A 540 7.64 -3.94 45.71
CA GLU A 540 8.28 -4.52 44.52
C GLU A 540 8.10 -3.63 43.28
N GLY A 541 6.94 -3.00 43.14
CA GLY A 541 6.64 -2.06 42.06
C GLY A 541 7.46 -0.78 42.14
N LYS A 542 7.65 -0.23 43.35
CA LYS A 542 8.48 0.97 43.57
C LYS A 542 9.95 0.70 43.24
N GLU A 543 10.50 -0.40 43.77
CA GLU A 543 11.88 -0.84 43.49
C GLU A 543 12.11 -1.03 41.97
N PHE A 544 11.13 -1.60 41.27
CA PHE A 544 11.20 -1.74 39.81
C PHE A 544 11.23 -0.40 39.08
N ILE A 545 10.37 0.56 39.45
CA ILE A 545 10.30 1.88 38.78
C ILE A 545 11.58 2.70 39.04
N GLU A 546 12.12 2.63 40.25
CA GLU A 546 13.40 3.28 40.60
C GLU A 546 14.55 2.70 39.74
N LYS A 547 14.59 1.37 39.58
CA LYS A 547 15.58 0.70 38.71
C LYS A 547 15.47 1.16 37.25
N ILE A 548 14.25 1.25 36.71
CA ILE A 548 14.04 1.73 35.33
C ILE A 548 14.51 3.18 35.19
N SER A 549 14.16 4.06 36.14
CA SER A 549 14.53 5.47 36.10
C SER A 549 16.05 5.66 36.12
N ALA A 550 16.76 4.95 37.01
CA ALA A 550 18.23 4.97 37.09
C ALA A 550 18.90 4.46 35.81
N SER A 551 18.31 3.48 35.13
CA SER A 551 18.83 2.97 33.86
C SER A 551 18.67 3.96 32.71
N THR A 552 17.56 4.69 32.67
CA THR A 552 17.28 5.71 31.65
C THR A 552 18.22 6.91 31.80
N GLU A 553 18.49 7.37 33.02
CA GLU A 553 19.44 8.47 33.29
C GLU A 553 20.87 8.13 32.87
N LYS A 554 21.31 6.89 33.12
CA LYS A 554 22.64 6.41 32.71
C LYS A 554 22.79 6.36 31.19
N ASN A 555 21.74 5.99 30.46
CA ASN A 555 21.75 5.93 29.00
C ASN A 555 21.71 7.33 28.36
N ALA A 556 21.04 8.31 28.99
CA ALA A 556 21.04 9.71 28.52
C ALA A 556 22.42 10.38 28.63
N GLY A 557 23.28 9.93 29.56
CA GLY A 557 24.66 10.39 29.73
C GLY A 557 25.66 9.85 28.70
N MET A 558 25.30 8.81 27.93
CA MET A 558 26.13 8.25 26.85
C MET A 558 25.58 8.70 25.48
N LYS A 559 25.80 9.96 25.09
CA LYS A 559 25.66 10.35 23.67
C LYS A 559 26.80 9.73 22.85
N PRO A 560 26.60 9.40 21.56
CA PRO A 560 27.66 8.86 20.73
C PRO A 560 28.75 9.93 20.55
N GLY A 561 29.92 9.67 21.10
CA GLY A 561 31.13 10.41 20.74
C GLY A 561 31.41 10.19 19.25
N SER A 562 31.79 11.28 18.59
CA SER A 562 32.47 11.32 17.30
C SER A 562 33.43 10.13 17.15
N THR A 563 33.06 9.17 16.32
CA THR A 563 34.04 8.21 15.79
C THR A 563 34.73 8.95 14.66
N GLU A 564 35.90 9.53 14.96
CA GLU A 564 36.86 9.90 13.93
C GLU A 564 37.17 8.65 13.11
N ILE A 565 36.91 8.75 11.81
CA ILE A 565 37.30 7.74 10.83
C ILE A 565 38.76 8.02 10.52
N ASN A 566 39.65 7.12 10.95
CA ASN A 566 40.93 6.87 10.29
C ASN A 566 40.81 5.63 9.41
#